data_AF-A0A8H7CSI2-F1
#
_entry.id   AF-A0A8H7CSI2-F1
#
_cell.length_a   1.000
_cell.length_b   1.000
_cell.length_c   1.000
_cell.angle_alpha   90.00
_cell.angle_beta   90.00
_cell.angle_gamma   90.00
#
_symmetry.space_group_name_H-M   'P 1'
#
loop_
_entity.id
_entity.type
_entity.pdbx_description
1 polymer ?
#
loop_
_entity_poly.entity_id
_entity_poly.type
_entity_poly.pdbx_seq_one_letter_code
_entity_poly.pdbx_strand_id
1 'polypeptide(L)'
;MIPIYRKRTSIDSSGREHETQARYGVVDNVEALGKFGPDAWDRVVCVMTTGQAWQFRPYKWNEPIQLFHHVKGIYVCWSNDPPNAKIKDWNVTELKIDPIRRHVDKSVVAHFWKTLDTWTAANKPWLIKG
;
A
#
# COMPACT_ATOMS: atom_id res chain seq x y z
N MET A 1 -16.01 0.35 3.98
CA MET A 1 -14.78 1.17 4.15
C MET A 1 -14.30 1.01 5.58
N ILE A 2 -13.03 0.69 5.76
CA ILE A 2 -12.40 0.56 7.08
C ILE A 2 -11.45 1.75 7.23
N PRO A 3 -11.68 2.68 8.19
CA PRO A 3 -10.75 3.75 8.46
C PRO A 3 -9.58 3.22 9.30
N ILE A 4 -8.35 3.56 8.91
CA ILE A 4 -7.15 3.31 9.70
C ILE A 4 -6.55 4.66 10.07
N TYR A 5 -6.43 4.91 11.38
CA TYR A 5 -5.75 6.08 11.91
C TYR A 5 -4.34 5.67 12.32
N ARG A 6 -3.34 6.40 11.82
CA ARG A 6 -1.93 6.13 12.11
C ARG A 6 -1.27 7.40 12.63
N LYS A 7 -0.69 7.30 13.82
CA LYS A 7 0.22 8.28 14.39
C LYS A 7 1.65 7.89 13.99
N ARG A 8 2.39 8.82 13.39
CA ARG A 8 3.81 8.66 13.07
C ARG A 8 4.60 9.70 13.83
N THR A 9 5.58 9.24 14.60
CA THR A 9 6.57 10.09 15.23
C THR A 9 7.84 10.08 14.39
N SER A 10 8.39 11.24 14.07
CA SER A 10 9.72 11.40 13.47
C SER A 10 10.54 12.39 14.27
N ILE A 11 11.80 12.07 14.53
CA ILE A 11 12.74 12.99 15.19
C ILE A 11 13.56 13.66 14.09
N ASP A 12 13.58 15.00 14.07
CA ASP A 12 14.38 15.76 13.12
C ASP A 12 15.86 15.84 13.56
N SER A 13 16.71 16.40 12.70
CA SER A 13 18.15 16.55 12.99
C SER A 13 18.44 17.45 14.19
N SER A 14 17.47 18.26 14.64
CA SER A 14 17.59 19.10 15.84
C SER A 14 17.16 18.38 17.12
N GLY A 15 16.76 17.10 17.01
CA GLY A 15 16.26 16.30 18.13
C GLY A 15 14.80 16.61 18.49
N ARG A 16 14.10 17.42 17.69
CA ARG A 16 12.68 17.71 17.93
C ARG A 16 11.81 16.59 17.40
N GLU A 17 10.86 16.19 18.23
CA GLU A 17 9.85 15.21 17.88
C GLU A 17 8.73 15.89 17.06
N HIS A 18 8.50 15.38 15.86
CA HIS A 18 7.37 15.74 15.00
C HIS A 18 6.40 14.59 14.95
N GLU A 19 5.15 14.87 15.32
CA GLU A 19 4.05 13.93 15.21
C GLU A 19 3.22 14.25 13.96
N THR A 20 3.00 13.28 13.10
CA THR A 20 2.08 13.36 11.97
C THR A 20 0.96 12.34 12.17
N GLN A 21 -0.28 12.78 12.05
CA GLN A 21 -1.45 11.91 12.02
C GLN A 21 -1.91 11.71 10.59
N ALA A 22 -2.11 10.46 10.19
CA ALA A 22 -2.60 10.10 8.87
C ALA A 22 -3.86 9.24 8.99
N ARG A 23 -4.81 9.46 8.08
CA ARG A 23 -6.03 8.67 7.96
C ARG A 23 -6.05 7.96 6.61
N TYR A 24 -6.16 6.64 6.63
CA TYR A 24 -6.29 5.81 5.44
C TYR A 24 -7.72 5.26 5.35
N GLY A 25 -8.31 5.32 4.15
CA GLY A 25 -9.56 4.62 3.85
C GLY A 25 -9.27 3.33 3.12
N VAL A 26 -9.60 2.19 3.72
CA VAL A 26 -9.48 0.88 3.07
C VAL A 26 -10.83 0.49 2.47
N VAL A 27 -10.82 0.17 1.19
CA VAL A 27 -11.99 -0.29 0.42
C VAL A 27 -11.61 -1.56 -0.34
N ASP A 28 -12.61 -2.39 -0.61
CA ASP A 28 -12.47 -3.71 -1.24
C ASP A 28 -12.92 -3.72 -2.72
N ASN A 29 -13.56 -2.66 -3.20
CA ASN A 29 -14.00 -2.53 -4.58
C ASN A 29 -14.02 -1.06 -5.07
N VAL A 30 -14.18 -0.90 -6.39
CA VAL A 30 -14.13 0.42 -7.04
C VAL A 30 -15.39 1.27 -6.81
N GLU A 31 -16.54 0.64 -6.53
CA GLU A 31 -17.78 1.34 -6.22
C GLU A 31 -17.66 2.07 -4.87
N ALA A 32 -17.09 1.38 -3.87
CA ALA A 32 -16.78 1.96 -2.57
C ALA A 32 -15.72 3.06 -2.67
N LEU A 33 -14.74 2.92 -3.57
CA LEU A 33 -13.78 4.00 -3.87
C LEU A 33 -14.47 5.22 -4.48
N GLY A 34 -15.41 5.02 -5.41
CA GLY A 34 -16.15 6.11 -6.06
C GLY A 34 -16.92 7.02 -5.09
N LYS A 35 -17.28 6.50 -3.90
CA LYS A 35 -17.92 7.29 -2.84
C LYS A 35 -17.01 8.39 -2.25
N PHE A 36 -15.71 8.36 -2.52
CA PHE A 36 -14.77 9.39 -2.08
C PHE A 36 -14.72 10.61 -3.01
N GLY A 37 -15.40 10.57 -4.16
CA GLY A 37 -15.44 11.66 -5.14
C GLY A 37 -14.79 11.29 -6.48
N PRO A 38 -14.93 12.16 -7.48
CA PRO A 38 -14.45 11.90 -8.84
C PRO A 38 -12.91 11.78 -8.94
N ASP A 39 -12.19 12.36 -7.99
CA ASP A 39 -10.72 12.36 -7.89
C ASP A 39 -10.16 11.21 -7.04
N ALA A 40 -11.00 10.29 -6.57
CA ALA A 40 -10.61 9.29 -5.56
C ALA A 40 -9.36 8.47 -5.96
N TRP A 41 -9.23 8.14 -7.25
CA TRP A 41 -8.07 7.42 -7.79
C TRP A 41 -6.74 8.16 -7.61
N ASP A 42 -6.76 9.49 -7.62
CA ASP A 42 -5.56 10.31 -7.48
C ASP A 42 -5.03 10.25 -6.03
N ARG A 43 -5.89 9.87 -5.09
CA ARG A 43 -5.56 9.65 -3.66
C ARG A 43 -5.26 8.19 -3.30
N VAL A 44 -5.39 7.24 -4.23
CA VAL A 44 -5.04 5.83 -3.97
C VAL A 44 -3.52 5.69 -3.85
N VAL A 45 -3.03 5.28 -2.69
CA VAL A 45 -1.59 5.11 -2.43
C VAL A 45 -1.12 3.67 -2.54
N CYS A 46 -2.02 2.70 -2.38
CA CYS A 46 -1.70 1.28 -2.35
C CYS A 46 -2.80 0.42 -2.97
N VAL A 47 -2.42 -0.61 -3.72
CA VAL A 47 -3.27 -1.72 -4.13
C VAL A 47 -2.68 -3.00 -3.58
N MET A 48 -3.47 -3.73 -2.79
CA MET A 48 -3.15 -5.11 -2.40
C MET A 48 -3.66 -6.05 -3.49
N THR A 49 -2.76 -6.88 -4.03
CA THR A 49 -3.12 -7.83 -5.10
C THR A 49 -3.05 -9.27 -4.61
N THR A 50 -3.83 -10.14 -5.26
CA THR A 50 -3.73 -11.60 -5.16
C THR A 50 -2.85 -12.22 -6.27
N GLY A 51 -2.28 -11.40 -7.15
CA GLY A 51 -1.47 -11.86 -8.29
C GLY A 51 -2.28 -12.25 -9.53
N GLN A 52 -3.58 -11.96 -9.54
CA GLN A 52 -4.47 -12.27 -10.66
C GLN A 52 -4.86 -11.00 -11.42
N ALA A 53 -4.46 -10.90 -12.70
CA ALA A 53 -4.68 -9.69 -13.50
C ALA A 53 -6.17 -9.33 -13.67
N TRP A 54 -7.07 -10.30 -13.60
CA TRP A 54 -8.52 -10.04 -13.70
C TRP A 54 -9.02 -9.12 -12.57
N GLN A 55 -8.33 -9.08 -11.41
CA GLN A 55 -8.64 -8.20 -10.28
C GLN A 55 -8.72 -6.73 -10.71
N PHE A 56 -7.90 -6.33 -11.68
CA PHE A 56 -7.73 -4.93 -12.08
C PHE A 56 -8.66 -4.50 -13.21
N ARG A 57 -9.45 -5.41 -13.80
CA ARG A 57 -10.40 -5.09 -14.87
C ARG A 57 -11.29 -3.87 -14.60
N PRO A 58 -11.84 -3.67 -13.38
CA PRO A 58 -12.69 -2.52 -13.11
C PRO A 58 -11.92 -1.26 -12.68
N TYR A 59 -10.58 -1.29 -12.66
CA TYR A 59 -9.76 -0.18 -12.12
C TYR A 59 -9.54 0.90 -13.19
N LYS A 60 -9.21 2.14 -12.75
CA LYS A 60 -8.84 3.25 -13.65
C LYS A 60 -7.67 2.89 -14.57
N TRP A 61 -6.69 2.17 -14.03
CA TRP A 61 -5.60 1.53 -14.79
C TRP A 61 -5.74 0.02 -14.63
N ASN A 62 -6.16 -0.65 -15.69
CA ASN A 62 -6.44 -2.08 -15.69
C ASN A 62 -5.22 -2.94 -16.07
N GLU A 63 -4.23 -2.36 -16.73
CA GLU A 63 -2.95 -3.02 -17.03
C GLU A 63 -1.99 -2.94 -15.83
N PRO A 64 -1.43 -4.07 -15.34
CA PRO A 64 -0.61 -4.09 -14.13
C PRO A 64 0.59 -3.14 -14.15
N ILE A 65 1.30 -3.07 -15.28
CA ILE A 65 2.47 -2.18 -15.44
C ILE A 65 2.06 -0.72 -15.26
N GLN A 66 0.95 -0.31 -15.88
CA GLN A 66 0.43 1.05 -15.76
C GLN A 66 -0.13 1.31 -14.36
N LEU A 67 -0.86 0.36 -13.78
CA LEU A 67 -1.41 0.47 -12.43
C LEU A 67 -0.31 0.69 -11.39
N PHE A 68 0.73 -0.14 -11.41
CA PHE A 68 1.82 -0.09 -10.43
C PHE A 68 2.87 0.98 -10.73
N HIS A 69 2.72 1.71 -11.83
CA HIS A 69 3.38 2.99 -12.05
C HIS A 69 2.70 4.12 -11.23
N HIS A 70 1.37 4.09 -11.10
CA HIS A 70 0.59 5.16 -10.45
C HIS A 70 0.27 4.90 -8.97
N VAL A 71 0.40 3.65 -8.51
CA VAL A 71 0.01 3.20 -7.18
C VAL A 71 1.02 2.19 -6.64
N LYS A 72 1.31 2.18 -5.34
CA LYS A 72 2.15 1.14 -4.77
C LYS A 72 1.46 -0.22 -4.79
N GLY A 73 2.04 -1.19 -5.52
CA GLY A 73 1.62 -2.59 -5.46
C GLY A 73 2.17 -3.32 -4.24
N ILE A 74 1.31 -4.06 -3.54
CA ILE A 74 1.67 -4.95 -2.44
C ILE A 74 1.07 -6.34 -2.69
N TYR A 75 1.89 -7.38 -2.63
CA TYR A 75 1.47 -8.77 -2.69
C TYR A 75 1.81 -9.44 -1.37
N VAL A 76 0.81 -9.93 -0.65
CA VAL A 76 1.02 -10.66 0.61
C VAL A 76 0.85 -12.15 0.32
N CYS A 77 1.83 -12.95 0.74
CA CYS A 77 1.83 -14.40 0.54
C CYS A 77 2.40 -15.11 1.78
N TRP A 78 2.18 -16.42 1.86
CA TRP A 78 2.83 -17.21 2.89
C TRP A 78 4.30 -17.44 2.54
N SER A 79 5.16 -17.49 3.54
CA SER A 79 6.59 -17.68 3.35
C SER A 79 6.95 -19.02 2.71
N ASN A 80 6.06 -20.01 2.81
CA ASN A 80 6.19 -21.36 2.24
C ASN A 80 5.43 -21.54 0.92
N ASP A 81 4.70 -20.53 0.45
CA ASP A 81 4.05 -20.60 -0.86
C ASP A 81 5.11 -20.58 -1.99
N PRO A 82 4.86 -21.29 -3.11
CA PRO A 82 5.72 -21.21 -4.27
C PRO A 82 5.75 -19.78 -4.82
N PRO A 83 6.91 -19.30 -5.33
CA PRO A 83 6.99 -17.96 -5.92
C PRO A 83 6.00 -17.77 -7.07
N ASN A 84 5.25 -16.68 -7.06
CA ASN A 84 4.37 -16.32 -8.16
C ASN A 84 5.15 -15.56 -9.24
N ALA A 85 5.39 -16.20 -10.39
CA ALA A 85 6.15 -15.61 -11.50
C ALA A 85 5.56 -14.28 -11.98
N LYS A 86 4.22 -14.13 -12.01
CA LYS A 86 3.55 -12.90 -12.47
C LYS A 86 3.86 -11.69 -11.58
N ILE A 87 4.12 -11.92 -10.29
CA ILE A 87 4.47 -10.85 -9.35
C ILE A 87 5.86 -10.29 -9.66
N LYS A 88 6.78 -11.12 -10.17
CA LYS A 88 8.13 -10.66 -10.56
C LYS A 88 8.10 -9.70 -11.74
N ASP A 89 7.12 -9.87 -12.63
CA ASP A 89 6.95 -9.02 -13.82
C ASP A 89 6.26 -7.69 -13.48
N TRP A 90 5.68 -7.57 -12.29
CA TRP A 90 4.96 -6.38 -11.85
C TRP A 90 5.80 -5.60 -10.82
N ASN A 91 5.68 -4.26 -10.80
CA ASN A 91 6.35 -3.41 -9.80
C ASN A 91 5.63 -3.49 -8.43
N VAL A 92 5.64 -4.68 -7.83
CA VAL A 92 4.90 -5.03 -6.63
C VAL A 92 5.90 -5.47 -5.55
N THR A 93 5.73 -4.97 -4.33
CA THR A 93 6.52 -5.47 -3.19
C THR A 93 5.84 -6.69 -2.59
N GLU A 94 6.58 -7.79 -2.55
CA GLU A 94 6.15 -9.03 -1.88
C GLU A 94 6.40 -8.93 -0.37
N LEU A 95 5.36 -9.23 0.42
CA LEU A 95 5.41 -9.33 1.87
C LEU A 95 5.09 -10.76 2.28
N LYS A 96 6.10 -11.46 2.81
CA LYS A 96 5.96 -12.85 3.25
C LYS A 96 5.56 -12.92 4.71
N ILE A 97 4.47 -13.62 4.98
CA ILE A 97 4.00 -13.92 6.34
C ILE A 97 4.39 -15.36 6.67
N ASP A 98 5.01 -15.55 7.84
CA ASP A 98 5.31 -16.89 8.32
C ASP A 98 4.04 -17.50 8.97
N PRO A 99 3.57 -18.68 8.54
CA PRO A 99 2.35 -19.25 9.09
C PRO A 99 2.48 -19.66 10.56
N ILE A 100 3.71 -19.90 11.05
CA ILE A 100 3.98 -20.39 12.41
C ILE A 100 4.55 -19.26 13.27
N ARG A 101 5.54 -18.53 12.76
CA ARG A 101 6.28 -17.49 13.52
C ARG A 101 5.54 -16.15 13.52
N ARG A 102 4.30 -16.11 14.00
CA ARG A 102 3.46 -14.90 14.05
C ARG A 102 4.04 -13.73 14.85
N HIS A 103 5.00 -14.00 15.75
CA HIS A 103 5.74 -12.96 16.46
C HIS A 103 6.54 -12.03 15.52
N VAL A 104 6.87 -12.49 14.29
CA VAL A 104 7.59 -11.69 13.30
C VAL A 104 6.69 -10.76 12.49
N ASP A 105 5.35 -10.92 12.56
CA ASP A 105 4.40 -10.11 11.80
C ASP A 105 4.60 -8.61 12.05
N LYS A 106 4.98 -8.22 13.27
CA LYS A 106 5.27 -6.83 13.63
C LYS A 106 6.38 -6.23 12.75
N SER A 107 7.39 -7.03 12.40
CA SER A 107 8.47 -6.62 11.48
C SER A 107 7.93 -6.43 10.06
N VAL A 108 7.08 -7.35 9.59
CA VAL A 108 6.47 -7.26 8.26
C VAL A 108 5.56 -6.04 8.14
N VAL A 109 4.76 -5.77 9.17
CA VAL A 109 3.91 -4.57 9.25
C VAL A 109 4.74 -3.30 9.27
N ALA A 110 5.84 -3.26 10.04
CA ALA A 110 6.76 -2.12 10.03
C ALA A 110 7.37 -1.89 8.64
N HIS A 111 7.75 -2.97 7.94
CA HIS A 111 8.27 -2.91 6.59
C HIS A 111 7.23 -2.42 5.57
N PHE A 112 5.98 -2.87 5.67
CA PHE A 112 4.87 -2.37 4.86
C PHE A 112 4.72 -0.85 5.01
N TRP A 113 4.65 -0.35 6.24
CA TRP A 113 4.48 1.07 6.48
C TRP A 113 5.66 1.89 5.98
N LYS A 114 6.89 1.45 6.22
CA LYS A 114 8.10 2.11 5.68
C LYS A 114 8.06 2.19 4.16
N THR A 115 7.68 1.10 3.50
CA THR A 115 7.57 1.01 2.04
C THR A 115 6.50 1.97 1.51
N LEU A 116 5.32 2.00 2.13
CA LEU A 116 4.23 2.88 1.73
C LEU A 116 4.55 4.35 1.97
N ASP A 117 5.14 4.68 3.12
CA ASP A 117 5.56 6.04 3.47
C ASP A 117 6.59 6.57 2.46
N THR A 118 7.60 5.75 2.14
CA THR A 118 8.65 6.11 1.16
C THR A 118 8.06 6.35 -0.22
N TRP A 119 7.20 5.44 -0.69
CA TRP A 119 6.57 5.58 -1.99
C TRP A 119 5.64 6.80 -2.06
N THR A 120 4.84 7.04 -1.01
CA THR A 120 3.91 8.17 -0.96
C THR A 120 4.66 9.50 -0.94
N ALA A 121 5.76 9.59 -0.19
CA ALA A 121 6.57 10.80 -0.16
C ALA A 121 7.20 11.15 -1.52
N ALA A 122 7.61 10.13 -2.27
CA ALA A 122 8.21 10.33 -3.58
C ALA A 122 7.17 10.62 -4.69
N ASN A 123 6.01 9.94 -4.66
CA ASN A 123 5.06 9.94 -5.79
C ASN A 123 3.83 10.81 -5.54
N LYS A 124 3.44 11.01 -4.28
CA LYS A 124 2.25 11.78 -3.88
C LYS A 124 2.54 12.69 -2.67
N PRO A 125 3.56 13.56 -2.73
CA PRO A 125 3.98 14.37 -1.59
C PRO A 125 2.88 15.32 -1.07
N TRP A 126 1.94 15.73 -1.92
CA TRP A 126 0.81 16.57 -1.53
C TRP A 126 -0.16 15.87 -0.56
N LEU A 127 -0.14 14.54 -0.46
CA LEU A 127 -0.93 13.79 0.52
C LEU A 127 -0.29 13.76 1.92
N ILE A 128 0.97 14.18 2.04
CA ILE A 128 1.71 14.18 3.32
C ILE A 128 1.77 15.58 3.92
N LYS A 129 1.69 16.63 3.10
CA LYS A 129 1.88 18.04 3.49
C LYS A 129 0.56 18.77 3.82
N GLY A 130 -0.48 18.04 4.22
CA GLY A 130 -1.77 18.59 4.65
C GLY A 130 -1.85 18.78 6.14
#